data_AF-A0A0M4JJ62-F1
#
_entry.id   AF-A0A0M4JJ62-F1
#
_cell.length_a   1.000
_cell.length_b   1.000
_cell.length_c   1.000
_cell.angle_alpha   90.00
_cell.angle_beta   90.00
_cell.angle_gamma   90.00
#
_symmetry.space_group_name_H-M   'P 1'
#
loop_
_entity.id
_entity.type
_entity.pdbx_description
1 polymer ?
#
loop_
_entity_poly.entity_id
_entity_poly.type
_entity_poly.pdbx_seq_one_letter_code
_entity_poly.pdbx_strand_id
1 'polypeptide(L)'
;MDKKNDDFILNKKTYETNETKKRLEEIKNSNILMSSQSTANDFYVPKRKTKNSQLEKVDIIKPRKKKNLPFSPEQQKEIEETITNIQSEYREFDKSSKIFEKRLLKEEQKLSRLILKTNRKIGSLIFKEDTEQLEKTVELQEEYLKAFDKVHDNIDTIALREQNVSLRDRRKHIYSKAYNAETERARRLIELRNKNRATWTNQIKKEVKANSIRKSENWMERLGILDDE
;
A
#
# COMPACT_ATOMS: atom_id res chain seq x y z
N MET A 1 -39.79 10.75 -44.82
CA MET A 1 -39.02 10.32 -46.01
C MET A 1 -38.59 8.90 -45.77
N ASP A 2 -39.48 7.97 -46.12
CA ASP A 2 -39.30 6.53 -46.13
C ASP A 2 -38.44 6.06 -47.31
N LYS A 3 -38.12 4.75 -47.30
CA LYS A 3 -37.47 3.88 -48.32
C LYS A 3 -35.99 3.59 -47.97
N LYS A 4 -35.50 2.36 -47.85
CA LYS A 4 -35.91 1.07 -48.43
C LYS A 4 -35.52 -0.11 -47.51
N ASN A 5 -36.50 -0.95 -47.21
CA ASN A 5 -36.32 -2.39 -47.07
C ASN A 5 -36.73 -3.03 -48.41
N ASP A 6 -36.32 -4.28 -48.59
CA ASP A 6 -36.60 -5.19 -49.71
C ASP A 6 -35.52 -5.21 -50.78
N ASP A 7 -34.66 -6.24 -50.69
CA ASP A 7 -34.46 -7.22 -51.76
C ASP A 7 -33.39 -8.22 -51.33
N PHE A 8 -33.78 -9.41 -50.84
CA PHE A 8 -32.99 -10.64 -50.99
C PHE A 8 -33.89 -11.87 -50.71
N ILE A 9 -34.89 -12.07 -51.59
CA ILE A 9 -35.45 -13.40 -51.82
C ILE A 9 -34.51 -14.07 -52.83
N LEU A 10 -33.63 -14.96 -52.37
CA LEU A 10 -32.86 -15.83 -53.26
C LEU A 10 -33.25 -17.30 -53.05
N ASN A 11 -34.10 -17.76 -53.97
CA ASN A 11 -34.17 -19.11 -54.56
C ASN A 11 -33.38 -20.22 -53.85
N LYS A 12 -34.09 -21.00 -53.01
CA LYS A 12 -33.73 -22.40 -52.71
C LYS A 12 -34.14 -23.29 -53.89
N LYS A 13 -33.21 -23.54 -54.82
CA LYS A 13 -33.25 -24.71 -55.71
C LYS A 13 -31.89 -25.43 -55.68
N THR A 14 -31.85 -26.46 -54.84
CA THR A 14 -31.24 -27.78 -55.05
C THR A 14 -30.02 -27.90 -55.97
N TYR A 15 -28.85 -28.04 -55.35
CA TYR A 15 -27.79 -28.94 -55.84
C TYR A 15 -27.45 -29.90 -54.70
N GLU A 16 -28.28 -30.93 -54.51
CA GLU A 16 -27.90 -32.06 -53.67
C GLU A 16 -26.86 -32.87 -54.42
N THR A 17 -25.62 -32.85 -53.92
CA THR A 17 -24.55 -33.69 -54.45
C THR A 17 -24.82 -35.16 -54.12
N ASN A 18 -24.31 -36.10 -54.93
CA ASN A 18 -24.51 -37.53 -54.67
C ASN A 18 -23.98 -37.97 -53.28
N GLU A 19 -23.03 -37.22 -52.73
CA GLU A 19 -22.52 -37.42 -51.36
C GLU A 19 -23.53 -37.03 -50.28
N THR A 20 -24.35 -35.99 -50.49
CA THR A 20 -25.37 -35.62 -49.50
C THR A 20 -26.48 -36.65 -49.45
N LYS A 21 -26.83 -37.26 -50.59
CA LYS A 21 -27.81 -38.36 -50.64
C LYS A 21 -27.28 -39.62 -49.94
N LYS A 22 -26.01 -39.99 -50.17
CA LYS A 22 -25.36 -41.11 -49.45
C LYS A 22 -25.32 -40.88 -47.94
N ARG A 23 -24.92 -39.69 -47.48
CA ARG A 23 -24.96 -39.34 -46.05
C ARG A 23 -26.38 -39.41 -45.47
N LEU A 24 -27.39 -39.00 -46.24
CA LEU A 24 -28.77 -39.03 -45.77
C LEU A 24 -29.31 -40.47 -45.67
N GLU A 25 -28.91 -41.36 -46.59
CA GLU A 25 -29.20 -42.80 -46.50
C GLU A 25 -28.47 -43.49 -45.34
N GLU A 26 -27.21 -43.14 -45.09
CA GLU A 26 -26.46 -43.60 -43.91
C GLU A 26 -27.14 -43.17 -42.60
N ILE A 27 -27.60 -41.91 -42.52
CA ILE A 27 -28.32 -41.39 -41.36
C ILE A 27 -29.68 -42.08 -41.17
N LYS A 28 -30.39 -42.40 -42.27
CA LYS A 28 -31.64 -43.16 -42.20
C LYS A 28 -31.38 -44.59 -41.69
N ASN A 29 -30.33 -45.25 -42.18
CA ASN A 29 -29.95 -46.58 -41.71
C ASN A 29 -29.46 -46.59 -40.25
N SER A 30 -28.74 -45.54 -39.81
CA SER A 30 -28.33 -45.42 -38.40
C SER A 30 -29.53 -45.20 -37.48
N ASN A 31 -30.54 -44.45 -37.93
CA ASN A 31 -31.77 -44.28 -37.16
C ASN A 31 -32.57 -45.57 -37.06
N ILE A 32 -32.61 -46.38 -38.12
CA ILE A 32 -33.25 -47.71 -38.10
C ILE A 32 -32.54 -48.64 -37.11
N LEU A 33 -31.21 -48.59 -37.04
CA LEU A 33 -30.40 -49.34 -36.06
C LEU A 33 -30.54 -48.82 -34.62
N MET A 34 -30.82 -47.52 -34.43
CA MET A 34 -31.05 -46.92 -33.11
C MET A 34 -32.50 -47.06 -32.63
N SER A 35 -33.47 -47.17 -33.55
CA SER A 35 -34.88 -47.33 -33.23
C SER A 35 -35.33 -48.79 -33.15
N SER A 36 -34.46 -49.77 -33.44
CA SER A 36 -34.79 -51.18 -33.20
C SER A 36 -34.83 -51.43 -31.68
N GLN A 37 -35.99 -51.19 -31.08
CA GLN A 37 -36.35 -51.48 -29.69
C GLN A 37 -36.15 -52.94 -29.28
N SER A 38 -35.79 -53.82 -30.22
CA SER A 38 -35.55 -55.25 -30.01
C SER A 38 -34.29 -55.57 -29.20
N THR A 39 -33.24 -54.73 -29.23
CA THR A 39 -31.98 -55.00 -28.49
C THR A 39 -31.91 -54.32 -27.11
N ALA A 40 -32.86 -53.44 -26.80
CA ALA A 40 -32.91 -52.73 -25.53
C ALA A 40 -33.55 -53.57 -24.39
N ASN A 41 -34.18 -54.71 -24.69
CA ASN A 41 -34.82 -55.55 -23.69
C ASN A 41 -33.87 -56.57 -23.01
N ASP A 42 -32.68 -56.82 -23.57
CA ASP A 42 -31.74 -57.80 -23.00
C ASP A 42 -30.66 -57.18 -22.09
N PHE A 43 -30.68 -55.87 -21.88
CA PHE A 43 -29.75 -55.20 -20.97
C PHE A 43 -30.49 -54.52 -19.83
N TYR A 44 -30.29 -55.03 -18.61
CA TYR A 44 -30.71 -54.35 -17.40
C TYR A 44 -29.89 -53.07 -17.21
N VAL A 45 -30.49 -51.92 -17.53
CA VAL A 45 -29.93 -50.61 -17.21
C VAL A 45 -30.42 -50.20 -15.82
N PRO A 46 -29.55 -50.08 -14.81
CA PRO A 46 -29.96 -49.65 -13.47
C PRO A 46 -30.61 -48.27 -13.54
N LYS A 47 -31.91 -48.20 -13.24
CA LYS A 47 -32.61 -46.92 -13.11
C LYS A 47 -32.00 -46.17 -11.93
N ARG A 48 -31.34 -45.04 -12.20
CA ARG A 48 -30.95 -44.09 -11.15
C ARG A 48 -32.22 -43.69 -10.43
N LYS A 49 -32.23 -43.82 -9.10
CA LYS A 49 -33.31 -43.31 -8.25
C LYS A 49 -33.46 -41.81 -8.54
N THR A 50 -34.43 -41.44 -9.36
CA THR A 50 -34.93 -40.07 -9.36
C THR A 50 -35.58 -39.91 -8.00
N LYS A 51 -34.88 -39.24 -7.07
CA LYS A 51 -35.50 -38.78 -5.83
C LYS A 51 -36.77 -38.06 -6.26
N ASN A 52 -37.92 -38.64 -5.89
CA ASN A 52 -39.20 -38.00 -6.07
C ASN A 52 -39.07 -36.56 -5.61
N SER A 53 -39.49 -35.64 -6.47
CA SER A 53 -39.68 -34.23 -6.20
C SER A 53 -40.80 -34.03 -5.17
N GLN A 54 -40.64 -34.61 -3.99
CA GLN A 54 -41.09 -33.92 -2.80
C GLN A 54 -40.07 -32.81 -2.64
N LEU A 55 -40.54 -31.55 -2.67
CA LEU A 55 -39.76 -30.41 -2.23
C LEU A 55 -39.12 -30.79 -0.89
N GLU A 56 -37.86 -31.25 -0.92
CA GLU A 56 -37.00 -31.25 0.25
C GLU A 56 -37.05 -29.78 0.63
N LYS A 57 -37.81 -29.46 1.70
CA LYS A 57 -37.71 -28.18 2.36
C LYS A 57 -36.23 -28.08 2.65
N VAL A 58 -35.51 -27.33 1.82
CA VAL A 58 -34.15 -26.94 2.10
C VAL A 58 -34.33 -26.26 3.45
N ASP A 59 -33.91 -26.92 4.52
CA ASP A 59 -33.96 -26.34 5.85
C ASP A 59 -33.06 -25.12 5.75
N ILE A 60 -33.67 -23.98 5.43
CA ILE A 60 -33.04 -22.68 5.44
C ILE A 60 -32.47 -22.62 6.85
N ILE A 61 -31.14 -22.70 6.93
CA ILE A 61 -30.42 -22.71 8.20
C ILE A 61 -30.87 -21.45 8.92
N LYS A 62 -31.79 -21.61 9.88
CA LYS A 62 -32.26 -20.50 10.67
C LYS A 62 -31.04 -19.98 11.41
N PRO A 63 -30.75 -18.67 11.37
CA PRO A 63 -29.63 -18.13 12.13
C PRO A 63 -29.76 -18.58 13.57
N ARG A 64 -28.69 -19.15 14.13
CA ARG A 64 -28.66 -19.58 15.53
C ARG A 64 -29.10 -18.40 16.39
N LYS A 65 -30.05 -18.60 17.30
CA LYS A 65 -30.45 -17.57 18.26
C LYS A 65 -29.18 -17.05 18.93
N LYS A 66 -29.01 -15.72 19.01
CA LYS A 66 -27.88 -15.12 19.73
C LYS A 66 -27.89 -15.76 21.13
N LYS A 67 -26.78 -16.41 21.50
CA LYS A 67 -26.64 -16.90 22.87
C LYS A 67 -26.72 -15.66 23.76
N ASN A 68 -27.63 -15.66 24.73
CA ASN A 68 -27.53 -14.71 25.82
C ASN A 68 -26.20 -15.01 26.50
N LEU A 69 -25.23 -14.11 26.31
CA LEU A 69 -23.97 -14.20 27.03
C LEU A 69 -24.30 -14.17 28.53
N PRO A 70 -23.51 -14.85 29.38
CA PRO A 70 -23.76 -14.94 30.83
C PRO A 70 -23.38 -13.62 31.53
N PHE A 71 -23.85 -12.49 30.99
CA PHE A 71 -23.63 -11.15 31.54
C PHE A 71 -24.95 -10.64 32.11
N SER A 72 -24.89 -10.12 33.34
CA SER A 72 -25.97 -9.34 33.94
C SER A 72 -26.32 -8.14 33.03
N PRO A 73 -27.58 -7.68 32.97
CA PRO A 73 -27.94 -6.45 32.25
C PRO A 73 -27.11 -5.23 32.68
N GLU A 74 -26.62 -5.17 33.92
CA GLU A 74 -25.70 -4.13 34.38
C GLU A 74 -24.33 -4.24 33.74
N GLN A 75 -23.76 -5.46 33.68
CA GLN A 75 -22.49 -5.73 33.01
C GLN A 75 -22.57 -5.47 31.50
N GLN A 76 -23.73 -5.73 30.88
CA GLN A 76 -23.95 -5.41 29.46
C GLN A 76 -23.90 -3.90 29.23
N LYS A 77 -24.53 -3.10 30.08
CA LYS A 77 -24.47 -1.63 30.00
C LYS A 77 -23.04 -1.10 30.18
N GLU A 78 -22.30 -1.64 31.13
CA GLU A 78 -20.90 -1.24 31.36
C GLU A 78 -19.99 -1.62 30.18
N ILE A 79 -20.20 -2.81 29.59
CA ILE A 79 -19.49 -3.23 28.37
C ILE A 79 -19.86 -2.31 27.19
N GLU A 80 -21.13 -1.95 27.03
CA GLU A 80 -21.56 -1.03 25.98
C GLU A 80 -20.95 0.37 26.17
N GLU A 81 -20.96 0.88 27.40
CA GLU A 81 -20.37 2.17 27.75
C GLU A 81 -18.86 2.18 27.48
N THR A 82 -18.12 1.17 27.94
CA THR A 82 -16.68 1.05 27.69
C THR A 82 -16.36 0.94 26.20
N ILE A 83 -17.13 0.16 25.43
CA ILE A 83 -16.98 0.10 23.97
C ILE A 83 -17.22 1.48 23.34
N THR A 84 -18.26 2.21 23.78
CA THR A 84 -18.54 3.54 23.24
C THR A 84 -17.43 4.54 23.56
N ASN A 85 -16.88 4.50 24.79
CA ASN A 85 -15.77 5.34 25.21
C ASN A 85 -14.49 5.06 24.40
N ILE A 86 -14.15 3.77 24.21
CA ILE A 86 -13.02 3.37 23.36
C ILE A 86 -13.22 3.86 21.92
N GLN A 87 -14.45 3.74 21.39
CA GLN A 87 -14.75 4.23 20.04
C GLN A 87 -14.65 5.75 19.93
N SER A 88 -15.09 6.52 20.93
CA SER A 88 -14.94 7.98 20.92
C SER A 88 -13.48 8.38 21.03
N GLU A 89 -12.72 7.79 21.94
CA GLU A 89 -11.28 8.04 22.10
C GLU A 89 -10.52 7.75 20.81
N TYR A 90 -10.82 6.62 20.17
CA TYR A 90 -10.20 6.26 18.89
C TYR A 90 -10.53 7.27 17.79
N ARG A 91 -11.77 7.76 17.71
CA ARG A 91 -12.18 8.78 16.74
C ARG A 91 -11.50 10.13 16.98
N GLU A 92 -11.34 10.54 18.23
CA GLU A 92 -10.63 11.77 18.60
C GLU A 92 -9.14 11.68 18.30
N PHE A 93 -8.54 10.53 18.61
CA PHE A 93 -7.16 10.24 18.26
C PHE A 93 -6.92 10.26 16.74
N ASP A 94 -7.82 9.66 15.95
CA ASP A 94 -7.73 9.66 14.49
C ASP A 94 -7.89 11.07 13.90
N LYS A 95 -8.84 11.87 14.43
CA LYS A 95 -8.98 13.29 14.05
C LYS A 95 -7.72 14.10 14.34
N SER A 96 -7.16 13.96 15.55
CA SER A 96 -5.95 14.70 15.94
C SER A 96 -4.74 14.28 15.09
N SER A 97 -4.61 12.98 14.80
CA SER A 97 -3.56 12.44 13.92
C SER A 97 -3.64 13.03 12.51
N LYS A 98 -4.84 13.06 11.90
CA LYS A 98 -5.06 13.68 10.58
C LYS A 98 -4.77 15.18 10.54
N ILE A 99 -5.09 15.90 11.62
CA ILE A 99 -4.75 17.33 11.72
C ILE A 99 -3.23 17.51 11.80
N PHE A 100 -2.55 16.67 12.58
CA PHE A 100 -1.10 16.70 12.73
C PHE A 100 -0.38 16.38 11.42
N GLU A 101 -0.81 15.33 10.72
CA GLU A 101 -0.30 14.95 9.40
C GLU A 101 -0.44 16.11 8.39
N LYS A 102 -1.62 16.73 8.31
CA LYS A 102 -1.84 17.91 7.44
C LYS A 102 -0.94 19.09 7.79
N ARG A 103 -0.59 19.27 9.07
CA ARG A 103 0.34 20.32 9.49
C ARG A 103 1.75 20.01 9.00
N LEU A 104 2.21 18.77 9.17
CA LEU A 104 3.54 18.34 8.70
C LEU A 104 3.68 18.48 7.18
N LEU A 105 2.68 18.07 6.39
CA LEU A 105 2.71 18.23 4.93
C LEU A 105 2.79 19.71 4.50
N LYS A 106 2.14 20.61 5.24
CA LYS A 106 2.24 22.07 4.99
C LYS A 106 3.62 22.60 5.36
N GLU A 107 4.20 22.12 6.45
CA GLU A 107 5.55 22.49 6.89
C GLU A 107 6.61 21.99 5.90
N GLU A 108 6.49 20.75 5.42
CA GLU A 108 7.32 20.15 4.37
C GLU A 108 7.33 21.03 3.11
N GLN A 109 6.15 21.40 2.60
CA GLN A 109 6.03 22.28 1.43
C GLN A 109 6.65 23.67 1.68
N LYS A 110 6.49 24.22 2.89
CA LYS A 110 7.08 25.51 3.24
C LYS A 110 8.61 25.44 3.28
N LEU A 111 9.16 24.41 3.90
CA LEU A 111 10.61 24.19 3.99
C LEU A 111 11.22 23.90 2.62
N SER A 112 10.58 23.08 1.79
CA SER A 112 11.00 22.82 0.41
C SER A 112 11.12 24.11 -0.41
N ARG A 113 10.13 25.01 -0.30
CA ARG A 113 10.19 26.33 -0.96
C ARG A 113 11.32 27.21 -0.44
N LEU A 114 11.59 27.17 0.87
CA LEU A 114 12.69 27.94 1.46
C LEU A 114 14.04 27.41 1.00
N ILE A 115 14.25 26.09 1.00
CA ILE A 115 15.46 25.43 0.49
C ILE A 115 15.69 25.78 -0.98
N LEU A 116 14.64 25.78 -1.80
CA LEU A 116 14.75 26.15 -3.21
C LEU A 116 15.15 27.63 -3.40
N LYS A 117 14.62 28.53 -2.56
CA LYS A 117 14.99 29.95 -2.58
C LYS A 117 16.43 30.16 -2.14
N THR A 118 16.88 29.48 -1.09
CA THR A 118 18.28 29.57 -0.61
C THR A 118 19.25 29.01 -1.63
N ASN A 119 18.94 27.87 -2.27
CA ASN A 119 19.74 27.31 -3.36
C ASN A 119 19.95 28.30 -4.50
N ARG A 120 18.87 28.95 -4.96
CA ARG A 120 18.98 29.99 -6.00
C ARG A 120 19.82 31.18 -5.56
N LYS A 121 19.68 31.60 -4.30
CA LYS A 121 20.47 32.70 -3.73
C LYS A 121 21.95 32.35 -3.64
N ILE A 122 22.28 31.14 -3.20
CA ILE A 122 23.66 30.62 -3.13
C ILE A 122 24.30 30.64 -4.52
N GLY A 123 23.62 30.12 -5.55
CA GLY A 123 24.12 30.20 -6.92
C GLY A 123 24.39 31.63 -7.40
N SER A 124 23.52 32.58 -7.05
CA SER A 124 23.74 34.01 -7.36
C SER A 124 24.90 34.62 -6.55
N LEU A 125 25.13 34.20 -5.32
CA LEU A 125 26.19 34.74 -4.46
C LEU A 125 27.56 34.18 -4.85
N ILE A 126 27.63 32.92 -5.26
CA ILE A 126 28.83 32.31 -5.86
C ILE A 126 29.25 33.10 -7.10
N PHE A 127 28.33 33.42 -8.00
CA PHE A 127 28.63 34.22 -9.20
C PHE A 127 29.10 35.65 -8.89
N LYS A 128 28.68 36.21 -7.76
CA LYS A 128 29.04 37.58 -7.34
C LYS A 128 30.27 37.64 -6.44
N GLU A 129 30.86 36.48 -6.10
CA GLU A 129 32.03 36.35 -5.21
C GLU A 129 31.82 36.98 -3.81
N ASP A 130 30.57 37.11 -3.35
CA ASP A 130 30.22 37.64 -2.02
C ASP A 130 30.27 36.53 -0.96
N THR A 131 31.47 36.25 -0.46
CA THR A 131 31.76 35.12 0.43
C THR A 131 31.14 35.25 1.82
N GLU A 132 30.97 36.47 2.34
CA GLU A 132 30.41 36.67 3.68
C GLU A 132 28.89 36.40 3.71
N GLN A 133 28.16 36.87 2.70
CA GLN A 133 26.75 36.55 2.58
C GLN A 133 26.52 35.08 2.21
N LEU A 134 27.42 34.50 1.42
CA LEU A 134 27.37 33.11 1.01
C LEU A 134 27.39 32.17 2.22
N GLU A 135 28.37 32.32 3.11
CA GLU A 135 28.48 31.50 4.33
C GLU A 135 27.20 31.54 5.17
N LYS A 136 26.64 32.74 5.42
CA LYS A 136 25.39 32.91 6.16
C LYS A 136 24.20 32.23 5.47
N THR A 137 24.14 32.29 4.13
CA THR A 137 23.06 31.63 3.38
C THR A 137 23.18 30.11 3.35
N VAL A 138 24.40 29.58 3.36
CA VAL A 138 24.66 28.13 3.46
C VAL A 138 24.30 27.61 4.84
N GLU A 139 24.65 28.32 5.92
CA GLU A 139 24.21 27.96 7.27
C GLU A 139 22.68 27.91 7.40
N LEU A 140 22.00 28.92 6.85
CA LEU A 140 20.54 29.00 6.86
C LEU A 140 19.90 27.88 6.02
N GLN A 141 20.53 27.45 4.93
CA GLN A 141 20.09 26.28 4.18
C GLN A 141 20.21 25.00 4.98
N GLU A 142 21.33 24.80 5.70
CA GLU A 142 21.48 23.62 6.56
C GLU A 142 20.41 23.54 7.64
N GLU A 143 20.07 24.68 8.25
CA GLU A 143 18.98 24.73 9.24
C GLU A 143 17.64 24.29 8.64
N TYR A 144 17.35 24.72 7.41
CA TYR A 144 16.15 24.29 6.70
C TYR A 144 16.18 22.82 6.31
N LEU A 145 17.33 22.27 5.90
CA LEU A 145 17.49 20.86 5.62
C LEU A 145 17.29 20.01 6.88
N LYS A 146 17.88 20.41 8.02
CA LYS A 146 17.68 19.74 9.31
C LYS A 146 16.22 19.76 9.75
N ALA A 147 15.54 20.89 9.56
CA ALA A 147 14.12 20.99 9.84
C ALA A 147 13.28 20.11 8.89
N PHE A 148 13.67 20.02 7.62
CA PHE A 148 13.02 19.21 6.60
C PHE A 148 13.15 17.71 6.89
N ASP A 149 14.34 17.25 7.24
CA ASP A 149 14.60 15.86 7.64
C ASP A 149 13.77 15.48 8.87
N LYS A 150 13.67 16.37 9.86
CA LYS A 150 12.84 16.15 11.04
C LYS A 150 11.35 16.04 10.70
N VAL A 151 10.86 16.81 9.72
CA VAL A 151 9.48 16.71 9.26
C VAL A 151 9.25 15.38 8.54
N HIS A 152 10.18 14.93 7.69
CA HIS A 152 10.10 13.63 7.05
C HIS A 152 10.11 12.47 8.06
N ASP A 153 10.99 12.52 9.06
CA ASP A 153 11.01 11.54 10.14
C ASP A 153 9.64 11.48 10.86
N ASN A 154 9.02 12.62 11.12
CA ASN A 154 7.71 12.68 11.75
C ASN A 154 6.62 12.08 10.83
N ILE A 155 6.63 12.39 9.53
CA ILE A 155 5.70 11.81 8.55
C ILE A 155 5.86 10.29 8.48
N ASP A 156 7.09 9.79 8.38
CA ASP A 156 7.38 8.36 8.34
C ASP A 156 6.90 7.65 9.62
N THR A 157 7.12 8.26 10.79
CA THR A 157 6.62 7.68 12.05
C THR A 157 5.09 7.62 12.13
N ILE A 158 4.38 8.56 11.50
CA ILE A 158 2.92 8.52 11.40
C ILE A 158 2.49 7.41 10.45
N ALA A 159 3.12 7.31 9.27
CA ALA A 159 2.82 6.27 8.29
C ALA A 159 2.98 4.86 8.90
N LEU A 160 4.00 4.65 9.74
CA LEU A 160 4.22 3.37 10.42
C LEU A 160 3.12 3.01 11.44
N ARG A 161 2.39 3.99 11.97
CA ARG A 161 1.24 3.75 12.88
C ARG A 161 0.03 3.23 12.14
N GLU A 162 -0.10 3.50 10.84
CA GLU A 162 -1.23 3.01 10.06
C GLU A 162 -1.19 1.49 9.94
N GLN A 163 -2.33 0.83 10.20
CA GLN A 163 -2.46 -0.63 10.13
C GLN A 163 -2.20 -1.20 8.73
N ASN A 164 -2.18 -0.37 7.69
CA ASN A 164 -2.06 -0.77 6.29
C ASN A 164 -0.60 -0.98 5.82
N VAL A 165 0.40 -0.63 6.64
CA VAL A 165 1.82 -0.82 6.27
C VAL A 165 2.27 -2.25 6.53
N SER A 166 2.91 -2.87 5.54
CA SER A 166 3.48 -4.22 5.66
C SER A 166 4.51 -4.31 6.78
N LEU A 167 4.51 -5.42 7.52
CA LEU A 167 5.53 -5.71 8.55
C LEU A 167 6.95 -5.62 7.99
N ARG A 168 7.15 -5.94 6.71
CA ARG A 168 8.46 -5.84 6.04
C ARG A 168 8.96 -4.40 5.99
N ASP A 169 8.10 -3.45 5.64
CA ASP A 169 8.47 -2.04 5.51
C ASP A 169 8.70 -1.41 6.87
N ARG A 170 7.90 -1.79 7.88
CA ARG A 170 8.14 -1.37 9.27
C ARG A 170 9.51 -1.83 9.78
N ARG A 171 9.86 -3.11 9.54
CA ARG A 171 11.17 -3.65 9.89
C ARG A 171 12.31 -2.94 9.16
N LYS A 172 12.14 -2.66 7.86
CA LYS A 172 13.12 -1.90 7.07
C LYS A 172 13.39 -0.53 7.67
N HIS A 173 12.36 0.22 8.04
CA HIS A 173 12.53 1.53 8.67
C HIS A 173 13.24 1.43 10.03
N ILE A 174 12.84 0.48 10.89
CA ILE A 174 13.49 0.25 12.20
C ILE A 174 14.98 -0.07 12.01
N TYR A 175 15.32 -0.96 11.08
CA TYR A 175 16.71 -1.33 10.83
C TYR A 175 17.53 -0.21 10.20
N SER A 176 16.96 0.54 9.26
CA SER A 176 17.63 1.71 8.69
C SER A 176 17.95 2.74 9.78
N LYS A 177 17.00 3.00 10.68
CA LYS A 177 17.19 3.92 11.80
C LYS A 177 18.26 3.43 12.78
N ALA A 178 18.25 2.14 13.12
CA ALA A 178 19.26 1.55 13.98
C ALA A 178 20.66 1.58 13.35
N TYR A 179 20.75 1.29 12.04
CA TYR A 179 21.99 1.33 11.28
C TYR A 179 22.56 2.76 11.19
N ASN A 180 21.72 3.75 10.89
CA ASN A 180 22.15 5.15 10.84
C ASN A 180 22.64 5.63 12.22
N ALA A 181 21.96 5.24 13.30
CA ALA A 181 22.40 5.58 14.64
C ALA A 181 23.75 4.95 15.01
N GLU A 182 24.01 3.70 14.60
CA GLU A 182 25.29 3.04 14.86
C GLU A 182 26.41 3.60 13.99
N THR A 183 26.14 3.93 12.72
CA THR A 183 27.13 4.55 11.83
C THR A 183 27.50 5.96 12.30
N GLU A 184 26.54 6.77 12.77
CA GLU A 184 26.84 8.06 13.41
C GLU A 184 27.66 7.89 14.69
N ARG A 185 27.33 6.90 15.51
CA ARG A 185 28.12 6.58 16.71
C ARG A 185 29.55 6.21 16.35
N ALA A 186 29.74 5.32 15.36
CA ALA A 186 31.06 4.90 14.90
C ALA A 186 31.86 6.07 14.34
N ARG A 187 31.24 6.91 13.49
CA ARG A 187 31.85 8.14 12.98
C ARG A 187 32.28 9.05 14.13
N ARG A 188 31.39 9.33 15.09
CA ARG A 188 31.67 10.15 16.27
C ARG A 188 32.88 9.66 17.06
N LEU A 189 33.03 8.33 17.22
CA LEU A 189 34.18 7.73 17.89
C LEU A 189 35.48 7.94 17.09
N ILE A 190 35.43 7.83 15.76
CA ILE A 190 36.57 8.14 14.88
C ILE A 190 36.97 9.61 15.04
N GLU A 191 36.02 10.54 15.09
CA GLU A 191 36.34 11.96 15.28
C GLU A 191 37.01 12.24 16.63
N LEU A 192 36.50 11.62 17.69
CA LEU A 192 37.04 11.77 19.04
C LEU A 192 38.44 11.16 19.15
N ARG A 193 38.69 10.05 18.43
CA ARG A 193 40.01 9.46 18.27
C ARG A 193 40.96 10.44 17.57
N ASN A 194 40.56 11.00 16.44
CA ASN A 194 41.38 11.96 15.69
C ASN A 194 41.67 13.24 16.50
N LYS A 195 40.76 13.64 17.39
CA LYS A 195 40.91 14.80 18.30
C LYS A 195 41.65 14.46 19.60
N ASN A 196 42.15 13.23 19.81
CA ASN A 196 42.78 12.76 21.05
C ASN A 196 41.93 13.01 22.33
N ARG A 197 40.60 13.01 22.21
CA ARG A 197 39.65 13.24 23.32
C ARG A 197 38.81 12.00 23.64
N ALA A 198 39.26 10.82 23.24
CA ALA A 198 38.54 9.58 23.45
C ALA A 198 38.70 9.08 24.90
N THR A 199 37.66 9.30 25.73
CA THR A 199 37.49 8.62 27.03
C THR A 199 36.37 7.58 26.94
N TRP A 200 36.45 6.51 27.74
CA TRP A 200 35.41 5.46 27.83
C TRP A 200 34.01 6.01 28.11
N THR A 201 33.92 7.09 28.88
CA THR A 201 32.67 7.80 29.19
C THR A 201 31.99 8.43 27.97
N ASN A 202 32.71 8.65 26.86
CA ASN A 202 32.16 9.19 25.62
C ASN A 202 31.50 8.11 24.74
N GLN A 203 31.62 6.82 25.10
CA GLN A 203 31.00 5.70 24.38
C GLN A 203 29.58 5.39 24.85
N ILE A 204 29.19 5.87 26.04
CA ILE A 204 27.87 5.71 26.63
C ILE A 204 26.94 6.76 26.03
N LYS A 205 25.75 6.34 25.56
CA LYS A 205 24.71 7.23 25.05
C LYS A 205 24.38 8.26 26.13
N LYS A 206 24.91 9.49 26.02
CA LYS A 206 24.31 10.63 26.69
C LYS A 206 22.94 10.82 26.06
N GLU A 207 21.91 10.89 26.89
CA GLU A 207 20.58 11.30 26.45
C GLU A 207 20.69 12.60 25.65
N VAL A 208 19.93 12.62 24.57
CA VAL A 208 20.05 13.55 23.44
C VAL A 208 20.06 15.00 23.92
N LYS A 209 21.25 15.58 24.07
CA LYS A 209 21.44 16.96 23.64
C LYS A 209 21.68 16.87 22.14
N ALA A 210 20.84 17.54 21.36
CA ALA A 210 20.98 17.66 19.92
C ALA A 210 22.35 18.28 19.62
N ASN A 211 23.37 17.43 19.47
CA ASN A 211 24.67 17.88 19.04
C ASN A 211 24.57 18.06 17.53
N SER A 212 24.87 19.28 17.09
CA SER A 212 24.99 19.63 15.69
C SER A 212 25.87 18.61 14.96
N ILE A 213 25.32 18.01 13.91
CA ILE A 213 26.10 17.42 12.82
C ILE A 213 27.22 18.40 12.47
N ARG A 214 28.45 17.90 12.27
CA ARG A 214 29.63 18.72 11.96
C ARG A 214 29.27 19.86 11.00
N LYS A 215 29.51 21.10 11.42
CA LYS A 215 29.72 22.20 10.50
C LYS A 215 31.13 22.00 9.95
N SER A 216 31.30 21.65 8.68
CA SER A 216 32.60 21.90 8.02
C SER A 216 32.84 23.41 8.06
N GLU A 217 34.06 23.86 8.33
CA GLU A 217 34.34 25.31 8.47
C GLU A 217 34.27 26.06 7.13
N ASN A 218 34.23 25.33 6.01
CA ASN A 218 34.23 25.86 4.66
C ASN A 218 32.92 25.58 3.92
N TRP A 219 32.26 26.63 3.41
CA TRP A 219 31.06 26.50 2.57
C TRP A 219 31.29 25.65 1.32
N MET A 220 32.49 25.61 0.76
CA MET A 220 32.77 24.79 -0.43
C MET A 220 32.67 23.29 -0.14
N GLU A 221 33.11 22.86 1.04
CA GLU A 221 32.97 21.46 1.50
C GLU A 221 31.49 21.14 1.77
N ARG A 222 30.73 22.08 2.35
CA ARG A 222 29.28 21.93 2.57
C ARG A 222 28.48 21.80 1.28
N LEU A 223 28.95 22.44 0.21
CA LEU A 223 28.33 22.36 -1.11
C LEU A 223 28.86 21.18 -1.96
N GLY A 224 29.83 20.41 -1.47
CA GLY A 224 30.45 19.31 -2.22
C GLY A 224 31.25 19.77 -3.44
N ILE A 225 31.84 20.97 -3.37
CA ILE A 225 32.70 21.54 -4.44
C ILE A 225 34.16 21.10 -4.27
N LEU A 226 34.59 20.86 -3.03
CA LEU A 226 35.86 20.21 -2.72
C LEU A 226 35.57 18.72 -2.50
N ASP A 227 36.15 17.86 -3.35
CA ASP A 227 36.22 16.42 -3.10
C ASP A 227 37.33 16.17 -2.05
N ASP A 228 37.07 15.22 -1.14
CA ASP A 228 38.06 14.71 -0.19
C ASP A 228 39.18 13.96 -0.97
N GLU A 229 40.27 14.65 -1.34
CA GLU A 229 41.54 14.00 -1.77
C GLU A 229 42.34 13.45 -0.58
#